data_AF-A0A512E463-F1
#
_entry.id   AF-A0A512E463-F1
#
_cell.length_a   1.000
_cell.length_b   1.000
_cell.length_c   1.000
_cell.angle_alpha   90.00
_cell.angle_beta   90.00
_cell.angle_gamma   90.00
#
_symmetry.space_group_name_H-M   'P 1'
#
loop_
_entity.id
_entity.type
_entity.pdbx_description
1 polymer ?
#
loop_
_entity_poly.entity_id
_entity_poly.type
_entity_poly.pdbx_seq_one_letter_code
_entity_poly.pdbx_strand_id
1 'polypeptide(L)'
;MRCDVWSKRVATRIANGLRRKVLKDGCVDTGCGIKVFRRDAFLQLPFFAAMHRFLPALFQIHGYRVDYVEVNHRPRRRGLSKYGNLGRAAIGVVDLLGVVWLKRRTHLPSATTEDGVEQAR
;
A
#
# COMPACT_ATOMS: atom_id res chain seq x y z
N MET A 1 3.86 26.58 10.82
CA MET A 1 4.35 25.42 11.62
C MET A 1 3.18 24.53 12.00
N ARG A 2 3.19 23.23 11.69
CA ARG A 2 2.14 22.28 12.14
C ARG A 2 2.49 21.76 13.55
N CYS A 3 1.75 22.22 14.56
CA CYS A 3 1.79 21.66 15.93
C CYS A 3 1.00 20.34 15.97
N ASP A 4 1.53 19.30 15.33
CA ASP A 4 1.07 17.95 15.59
C ASP A 4 1.63 17.51 16.93
N VAL A 5 0.73 17.33 17.90
CA VAL A 5 0.96 16.73 19.22
C VAL A 5 1.96 15.58 19.09
N TRP A 6 3.04 15.62 19.88
CA TRP A 6 4.17 14.69 19.77
C TRP A 6 3.73 13.21 19.75
N SER A 7 2.66 12.91 20.49
CA SER A 7 1.96 11.61 20.51
C SER A 7 1.46 11.14 19.14
N LYS A 8 0.94 12.04 18.29
CA LYS A 8 0.48 11.71 16.92
C LYS A 8 1.63 11.28 16.02
N ARG A 9 2.79 11.97 16.10
CA ARG A 9 3.97 11.61 15.31
C ARG A 9 4.52 10.24 15.70
N VAL A 10 4.54 9.93 16.99
CA VAL A 10 5.00 8.63 17.50
C VAL A 10 4.05 7.52 17.07
N ALA A 11 2.73 7.69 17.26
CA ALA A 11 1.74 6.70 16.85
C ALA A 11 1.78 6.41 15.33
N THR A 12 1.90 7.46 14.50
CA THR A 12 2.03 7.29 13.05
C THR A 12 3.34 6.59 12.66
N ARG A 13 4.46 6.90 13.34
CA ARG A 13 5.74 6.21 13.09
C ARG A 13 5.67 4.72 13.46
N ILE A 14 5.05 4.38 14.59
CA ILE A 14 4.88 2.99 15.01
C ILE A 14 3.97 2.23 14.06
N ALA A 15 2.82 2.80 13.68
CA ALA A 15 1.89 2.17 12.74
C ALA A 15 2.54 1.93 11.36
N ASN A 16 3.25 2.93 10.83
CA ASN A 16 3.98 2.79 9.56
C ASN A 16 5.15 1.81 9.67
N GLY A 17 5.83 1.75 10.83
CA GLY A 17 6.90 0.79 11.10
C GLY A 17 6.39 -0.65 11.16
N LEU A 18 5.28 -0.89 11.89
CA LEU A 18 4.63 -2.19 11.96
C LEU A 18 4.19 -2.66 10.58
N ARG A 19 3.51 -1.79 9.82
CA ARG A 19 3.11 -2.08 8.44
C ARG A 19 4.30 -2.49 7.58
N ARG A 20 5.39 -1.70 7.59
CA ARG A 20 6.60 -2.01 6.81
C ARG A 20 7.19 -3.37 7.18
N LYS A 21 7.27 -3.69 8.47
CA LYS A 21 7.80 -4.98 8.95
C LYS A 21 6.93 -6.16 8.50
N VAL A 22 5.62 -5.95 8.45
CA VAL A 22 4.62 -6.99 8.19
C VAL A 22 4.41 -7.23 6.70
N LEU A 23 4.18 -6.17 5.91
CA LEU A 23 3.95 -6.29 4.47
C LEU A 23 5.25 -6.47 3.70
N LYS A 24 6.34 -5.86 4.18
CA LYS A 24 7.64 -5.80 3.49
C LYS A 24 7.51 -5.31 2.04
N ASP A 25 6.60 -4.36 1.81
CA ASP A 25 6.23 -3.85 0.49
C ASP A 25 7.18 -2.75 -0.02
N GLY A 26 8.17 -2.31 0.77
CA GLY A 26 9.08 -1.23 0.39
C GLY A 26 8.41 0.14 0.25
N CYS A 27 7.11 0.26 0.56
CA CYS A 27 6.35 1.47 0.31
C CYS A 27 6.70 2.56 1.33
N VAL A 28 7.27 3.66 0.83
CA VAL A 28 7.65 4.83 1.63
C VAL A 28 6.42 5.66 1.99
N ASP A 29 5.52 5.90 1.02
CA ASP A 29 4.26 6.62 1.20
C ASP A 29 3.08 5.92 0.52
N THR A 30 2.23 5.34 1.36
CA THR A 30 1.02 4.63 0.92
C THR A 30 -0.13 5.58 0.64
N GLY A 31 -0.05 6.79 1.18
CA GLY A 31 -0.98 7.90 1.01
C GLY A 31 -0.71 8.75 -0.22
N CYS A 32 0.35 8.47 -0.97
CA CYS A 32 0.60 9.11 -2.25
C CYS A 32 -0.63 8.90 -3.17
N GLY A 33 -1.14 10.00 -3.72
CA GLY A 33 -2.33 10.00 -4.57
C GLY A 33 -2.04 9.58 -6.01
N ILE A 34 -0.77 9.59 -6.43
CA ILE A 34 -0.35 9.23 -7.77
C ILE A 34 0.21 7.80 -7.72
N LYS A 35 -0.42 6.89 -8.46
CA LYS A 35 0.01 5.50 -8.63
C LYS A 35 -0.35 5.07 -10.05
N VAL A 36 0.55 4.36 -10.72
CA VAL A 36 0.37 3.89 -12.09
C VAL A 36 0.50 2.38 -12.09
N PHE A 37 -0.44 1.70 -12.74
CA PHE A 37 -0.49 0.25 -12.81
C PHE A 37 -0.95 -0.20 -14.18
N ARG A 38 -0.55 -1.40 -14.59
CA ARG A 38 -1.15 -2.06 -15.75
C ARG A 38 -2.60 -2.44 -15.42
N ARG A 39 -3.51 -2.20 -16.37
CA ARG A 39 -4.95 -2.40 -16.19
C ARG A 39 -5.31 -3.86 -15.92
N ASP A 40 -4.78 -4.76 -16.73
CA ASP A 40 -4.94 -6.21 -16.60
C ASP A 40 -4.54 -6.72 -15.22
N ALA A 41 -3.38 -6.30 -14.73
CA ALA A 41 -2.89 -6.66 -13.40
C ALA A 41 -3.79 -6.11 -12.28
N PHE A 42 -4.25 -4.85 -12.42
CA PHE A 42 -5.15 -4.24 -11.43
C PHE A 42 -6.51 -4.95 -11.35
N LEU A 43 -7.07 -5.38 -12.49
CA LEU A 43 -8.37 -6.06 -12.55
C LEU A 43 -8.35 -7.47 -11.94
N GLN A 44 -7.18 -8.08 -11.77
CA GLN A 44 -7.02 -9.40 -11.13
C GLN A 44 -6.91 -9.30 -9.59
N LEU A 45 -6.75 -8.10 -9.04
CA LEU A 45 -6.60 -7.93 -7.60
C LEU A 45 -7.94 -8.07 -6.85
N PRO A 46 -7.92 -8.60 -5.62
CA PRO A 46 -9.13 -8.65 -4.80
C PRO A 46 -9.58 -7.25 -4.41
N PHE A 47 -10.88 -6.98 -4.59
CA PHE A 47 -11.48 -5.69 -4.27
C PHE A 47 -11.96 -5.64 -2.82
N PHE A 48 -11.62 -4.56 -2.10
CA PHE A 48 -12.16 -4.25 -0.78
C PHE A 48 -12.07 -2.75 -0.47
N ALA A 49 -12.84 -2.31 0.53
CA ALA A 49 -12.79 -0.93 1.00
C ALA A 49 -11.36 -0.55 1.45
N ALA A 50 -10.89 0.64 1.06
CA ALA A 50 -9.54 1.12 1.36
C ALA A 50 -8.36 0.31 0.76
N MET A 51 -8.59 -0.60 -0.19
CA MET A 51 -7.51 -1.37 -0.87
C MET A 51 -6.42 -0.48 -1.48
N HIS A 52 -6.76 0.77 -1.88
CA HIS A 52 -5.82 1.75 -2.44
C HIS A 52 -4.59 1.99 -1.55
N ARG A 53 -4.73 1.80 -0.23
CA ARG A 53 -3.62 1.93 0.74
C ARG A 53 -2.66 0.75 0.66
N PHE A 54 -3.11 -0.40 0.17
CA PHE A 54 -2.37 -1.66 0.16
C PHE A 54 -1.98 -2.11 -1.24
N LEU A 55 -2.31 -1.34 -2.29
CA LEU A 55 -1.97 -1.68 -3.67
C LEU A 55 -0.51 -2.11 -3.86
N PRO A 56 0.52 -1.39 -3.35
CA PRO A 56 1.90 -1.84 -3.53
C PRO A 56 2.16 -3.25 -2.97
N ALA A 57 1.58 -3.56 -1.81
CA ALA A 57 1.66 -4.88 -1.21
C ALA A 57 0.86 -5.92 -2.01
N LEU A 58 -0.35 -5.58 -2.48
CA LEU A 58 -1.18 -6.48 -3.27
C LEU A 58 -0.52 -6.87 -4.59
N PHE A 59 0.07 -5.89 -5.31
CA PHE A 59 0.82 -6.17 -6.53
C PHE A 59 1.99 -7.15 -6.27
N GLN A 60 2.75 -6.93 -5.19
CA GLN A 60 3.83 -7.84 -4.81
C GLN A 60 3.35 -9.22 -4.36
N ILE A 61 2.23 -9.29 -3.62
CA ILE A 61 1.58 -10.56 -3.24
C ILE A 61 1.18 -11.35 -4.49
N HIS A 62 0.78 -10.67 -5.57
CA HIS A 62 0.44 -11.26 -6.86
C HIS A 62 1.64 -11.44 -7.80
N GLY A 63 2.87 -11.22 -7.32
CA GLY A 63 4.10 -11.50 -8.07
C GLY A 63 4.54 -10.39 -9.02
N TYR A 64 3.89 -9.23 -9.01
CA TYR A 64 4.30 -8.08 -9.81
C TYR A 64 5.41 -7.28 -9.12
N ARG A 65 6.30 -6.72 -9.94
CA ARG A 65 7.32 -5.76 -9.47
C ARG A 65 6.68 -4.39 -9.22
N VAL A 66 7.15 -3.71 -8.18
CA VAL A 66 6.68 -2.37 -7.82
C VAL A 66 7.89 -1.49 -7.56
N ASP A 67 8.00 -0.43 -8.34
CA ASP A 67 9.04 0.59 -8.20
C ASP A 67 8.48 1.88 -7.60
N TYR A 68 9.35 2.62 -6.91
CA TYR A 68 9.02 3.88 -6.26
C TYR A 68 9.85 4.99 -6.87
N VAL A 69 9.17 5.97 -7.48
CA VAL A 69 9.81 7.14 -8.08
C VAL A 69 9.55 8.36 -7.20
N GLU A 70 10.59 9.14 -6.93
CA GLU A 70 10.47 10.39 -6.19
C GLU A 70 9.70 11.42 -7.02
N VAL A 71 8.70 12.04 -6.39
CA VAL A 71 7.88 13.09 -7.02
C VAL A 71 7.92 14.36 -6.18
N ASN A 72 7.96 15.51 -6.85
CA ASN A 72 8.01 16.79 -6.17
C ASN A 72 6.65 17.14 -5.54
N HIS A 73 6.59 17.11 -4.21
CA HIS A 73 5.38 17.46 -3.46
C HIS A 73 5.22 18.98 -3.34
N ARG A 74 4.20 19.54 -3.99
CA ARG A 74 3.83 20.96 -3.83
C ARG A 74 2.99 21.16 -2.56
N PRO A 75 3.30 22.16 -1.71
CA PRO A 75 2.51 22.44 -0.52
C PRO A 75 1.11 22.91 -0.90
N ARG A 76 0.09 22.37 -0.21
CA ARG A 76 -1.31 22.76 -0.40
C ARG A 76 -1.50 24.22 0.02
N ARG A 77 -1.98 25.08 -0.88
CA ARG A 77 -2.14 26.53 -0.64
C ARG A 77 -3.47 26.94 0.01
N ARG A 78 -4.52 26.11 -0.08
CA ARG A 78 -5.88 26.41 0.43
C ARG A 78 -6.61 25.15 0.92
N GLY A 79 -7.55 25.33 1.85
CA GLY A 79 -8.44 24.28 2.38
C GLY A 79 -8.06 23.74 3.75
N LEU A 80 -9.06 23.44 4.58
CA LEU A 80 -8.91 22.77 5.87
C LEU A 80 -8.70 21.26 5.68
N SER A 81 -7.78 20.70 6.46
CA SER A 81 -7.45 19.27 6.45
C SER A 81 -8.60 18.47 7.07
N LYS A 82 -9.48 17.87 6.26
CA LYS A 82 -10.60 17.00 6.71
C LYS A 82 -10.17 15.61 7.23
N TYR A 83 -8.93 15.46 7.70
CA TYR A 83 -8.41 14.17 8.18
C TYR A 83 -8.75 14.00 9.67
N GLY A 84 -9.80 13.23 9.97
CA GLY A 84 -10.08 12.70 11.31
C GLY A 84 -9.20 11.50 11.60
N ASN A 85 -8.15 11.68 12.40
CA ASN A 85 -7.00 10.77 12.44
C ASN A 85 -7.23 9.49 13.25
N LEU A 86 -8.12 9.50 14.25
CA LEU A 86 -8.25 8.39 15.21
C LEU A 86 -9.09 7.24 14.68
N GLY A 87 -10.31 7.50 14.16
CA GLY A 87 -11.15 6.45 13.58
C GLY A 87 -10.51 5.80 12.34
N ARG A 88 -9.78 6.59 11.54
CA ARG A 88 -9.07 6.09 10.35
C ARG A 88 -7.89 5.17 10.70
N ALA A 89 -7.24 5.38 11.84
CA ALA A 89 -6.14 4.54 12.32
C ALA A 89 -6.65 3.15 12.74
N ALA A 90 -7.76 3.10 13.48
CA ALA A 90 -8.38 1.82 13.89
C ALA A 90 -8.78 0.99 12.67
N ILE A 91 -9.44 1.60 11.69
CA ILE A 91 -9.79 0.93 10.42
C ILE A 91 -8.53 0.43 9.70
N GLY A 92 -7.47 1.25 9.66
CA GLY A 92 -6.21 0.86 9.02
C GLY A 92 -5.50 -0.34 9.67
N VAL A 93 -5.69 -0.58 10.98
CA VAL A 93 -5.16 -1.77 11.66
C VAL A 93 -5.94 -3.02 11.26
N VAL A 94 -7.28 -2.93 11.21
CA VAL A 94 -8.14 -4.04 10.76
C VAL A 94 -7.82 -4.41 9.31
N ASP A 95 -7.70 -3.41 8.44
CA ASP A 95 -7.34 -3.63 7.04
C ASP A 95 -5.96 -4.29 6.91
N LEU A 96 -4.98 -3.87 7.73
CA LEU A 96 -3.64 -4.46 7.72
C LEU A 96 -3.68 -5.94 8.10
N LEU A 97 -4.43 -6.31 9.15
CA LEU A 97 -4.61 -7.72 9.53
C LEU A 97 -5.27 -8.52 8.41
N GLY A 98 -6.26 -7.94 7.74
CA GLY A 98 -6.91 -8.54 6.56
C GLY A 98 -5.92 -8.81 5.43
N VAL A 99 -5.07 -7.84 5.06
CA VAL A 99 -4.07 -8.01 4.00
C VAL A 99 -2.98 -9.01 4.40
N VAL A 100 -2.62 -9.10 5.68
CA VAL A 100 -1.68 -10.13 6.16
C VAL A 100 -2.26 -11.51 6.03
N TRP A 101 -3.52 -11.69 6.42
CA TRP A 101 -4.22 -12.94 6.25
C TRP A 101 -4.30 -13.30 4.76
N LEU A 102 -4.63 -12.34 3.90
CA LEU A 102 -4.69 -12.51 2.46
C LEU A 102 -3.32 -12.94 1.89
N LYS A 103 -2.24 -12.21 2.22
CA LYS A 103 -0.86 -12.55 1.83
C LYS A 103 -0.48 -13.99 2.18
N ARG A 104 -0.92 -14.49 3.34
CA ARG A 104 -0.63 -15.86 3.79
C ARG A 104 -1.45 -16.91 3.05
N ARG A 105 -2.61 -16.55 2.52
CA ARG A 105 -3.55 -17.46 1.83
C ARG A 105 -3.41 -17.43 0.31
N THR A 106 -2.83 -16.37 -0.25
CA THR A 106 -2.56 -16.29 -1.68
C THR A 106 -1.41 -17.23 -2.04
N HIS A 107 -1.76 -18.35 -2.69
CA HIS A 107 -0.81 -19.22 -3.36
C HIS A 107 -0.82 -18.88 -4.84
N LEU A 108 0.27 -18.30 -5.34
CA LEU A 108 0.44 -18.15 -6.78
C LEU A 108 0.85 -19.50 -7.36
N PRO A 109 0.26 -19.94 -8.48
CA PRO A 109 0.80 -21.07 -9.21
C PRO A 109 2.25 -20.76 -9.58
N SER A 110 3.15 -21.69 -9.24
CA SER A 110 4.53 -21.66 -9.71
C SER A 110 4.49 -21.53 -11.23
N ALA A 111 5.25 -20.57 -11.78
CA ALA A 111 5.36 -20.43 -13.22
C ALA A 111 5.86 -21.75 -13.78
N THR A 112 4.99 -22.49 -14.46
CA THR A 112 5.43 -23.59 -15.33
C THR A 112 6.23 -22.92 -16.42
N THR A 113 7.53 -23.19 -16.46
CA THR A 113 8.38 -22.84 -17.60
C THR A 113 7.90 -23.68 -18.77
N GLU A 114 6.89 -23.20 -19.49
CA GLU A 114 6.66 -23.66 -20.86
C GLU A 114 7.73 -22.96 -21.71
N ASP A 115 8.77 -23.71 -22.04
CA ASP A 115 9.83 -23.30 -22.95
C ASP A 115 9.20 -22.69 -24.23
N GLY A 116 9.37 -21.38 -24.43
CA GLY A 116 9.15 -20.78 -25.75
C GLY A 116 8.50 -19.41 -25.84
N VAL A 117 7.94 -18.83 -24.78
CA VAL A 117 7.42 -17.44 -24.85
C VAL A 117 7.78 -16.67 -23.59
N GLU A 118 8.76 -15.79 -23.71
CA GLU A 118 9.08 -14.76 -22.72
C GLU A 118 7.90 -13.79 -22.59
N GLN A 119 6.93 -14.14 -21.75
CA GLN A 119 5.95 -13.19 -21.25
C GLN A 119 6.52 -12.52 -20.00
N ALA A 120 7.10 -11.33 -20.21
CA ALA A 120 7.38 -10.38 -19.15
C ALA A 120 6.08 -10.08 -18.36
N ARG A 121 6.00 -10.60 -17.13
CA ARG A 121 4.96 -10.23 -16.16
C ARG A 121 5.30 -8.91 -15.49
#